data_AF-A0A3N4KHG8-F1
#
_entry.id   AF-A0A3N4KHG8-F1
#
_cell.length_a   1.000
_cell.length_b   1.000
_cell.length_c   1.000
_cell.angle_alpha   90.00
_cell.angle_beta   90.00
_cell.angle_gamma   90.00
#
_symmetry.space_group_name_H-M   'P 1'
#
loop_
_entity.id
_entity.type
_entity.pdbx_description
1 polymer ?
#
loop_
_entity_poly.entity_id
_entity_poly.type
_entity_poly.pdbx_seq_one_letter_code
_entity_poly.pdbx_strand_id
1 'polypeptide(L)' 'MSSTPVEPLWSAGIEEGQKEEARKLLGDGRWALSATRMGLERKFEFKTFKTTMVCAFLEMMAVLSRCWV' A
#
# COMPACT_ATOMS: atom_id res chain seq x y z
N MET A 1 -23.83 8.22 14.84
CA MET A 1 -22.63 7.42 15.17
C MET A 1 -21.42 8.22 14.72
N SER A 2 -20.62 8.73 15.65
CA SER A 2 -19.36 9.40 15.32
C SER A 2 -18.32 8.32 15.04
N SER A 3 -18.07 8.01 13.77
CA SER A 3 -16.95 7.15 13.40
C SER A 3 -15.69 8.01 13.39
N THR A 4 -14.92 7.97 14.46
CA THR A 4 -13.55 8.48 14.44
C THR A 4 -12.80 7.88 13.24
N PRO A 5 -12.08 8.70 12.44
CA PRO A 5 -11.29 8.19 11.33
C PRO A 5 -10.33 7.11 11.83
N VAL A 6 -10.33 5.95 11.19
CA VAL A 6 -9.38 4.88 11.48
C VAL A 6 -8.03 5.30 10.90
N GLU A 7 -7.12 5.78 11.74
CA GLU A 7 -5.78 6.23 11.30
C GLU A 7 -4.74 5.09 11.32
N PRO A 8 -3.64 5.19 10.54
CA PRO A 8 -2.53 4.25 10.66
C PRO A 8 -1.84 4.31 12.03
N LEU A 9 -1.29 3.18 12.46
CA LEU A 9 -0.34 3.13 13.57
C LEU A 9 1.07 3.27 13.00
N TRP A 10 1.85 4.21 13.55
CA TRP A 10 3.18 4.53 13.05
C TRP A 10 4.24 3.88 13.92
N SER A 11 5.23 3.24 13.29
CA SER A 11 6.45 2.83 13.97
C SER A 11 7.22 4.04 14.51
N ALA A 12 8.03 3.82 15.54
CA ALA A 12 8.94 4.85 16.02
C ALA A 12 9.91 5.29 14.90
N GLY A 13 10.16 6.59 14.77
CA GLY A 13 11.09 7.15 13.79
C GLY A 13 10.52 7.43 12.40
N ILE A 14 9.23 7.20 12.15
CA ILE A 14 8.59 7.57 10.88
C ILE A 14 8.44 9.10 10.78
N GLU A 15 8.98 9.66 9.70
CA GLU A 15 8.93 11.09 9.39
C GLU A 15 7.54 11.53 8.93
N GLU A 16 7.16 12.79 9.19
CA GLU A 16 5.86 13.31 8.77
C GLU A 16 5.63 13.26 7.25
N GLY A 17 6.70 13.37 6.44
CA GLY A 17 6.61 13.23 4.99
C GLY A 17 6.10 11.85 4.57
N GLN A 18 6.59 10.80 5.23
CA GLN A 18 6.16 9.41 4.99
C GLN A 18 4.72 9.18 5.48
N LYS A 19 4.32 9.80 6.59
CA LYS A 19 2.93 9.76 7.06
C LYS A 19 1.98 10.41 6.07
N GLU A 20 2.39 11.55 5.51
CA GLU A 20 1.60 12.28 4.52
C GLU A 20 1.42 11.48 3.22
N GLU A 21 2.48 10.83 2.74
CA GLU A 21 2.39 9.92 1.59
C GLU A 21 1.37 8.80 1.84
N ALA A 22 1.46 8.14 3.00
CA ALA A 22 0.52 7.09 3.38
C ALA A 22 -0.93 7.60 3.51
N ARG A 23 -1.15 8.81 4.04
CA ARG A 23 -2.49 9.45 4.06
C ARG A 23 -3.02 9.69 2.65
N LYS A 24 -2.18 10.15 1.71
CA LYS A 24 -2.58 10.32 0.30
C LYS A 24 -2.99 9.01 -0.34
N LEU A 25 -2.21 7.95 -0.13
CA LEU A 25 -2.53 6.62 -0.66
C LEU A 25 -3.89 6.09 -0.15
N LEU A 26 -4.23 6.39 1.11
CA LEU A 26 -5.54 6.08 1.70
C LEU A 26 -6.66 6.98 1.15
N GLY A 27 -6.40 8.28 0.98
CA GLY A 27 -7.36 9.25 0.44
C GLY A 27 -7.78 8.96 -0.99
N ASP A 28 -6.87 8.42 -1.80
CA ASP A 28 -7.14 7.96 -3.17
C ASP A 28 -8.10 6.75 -3.25
N GLY A 29 -8.38 6.07 -2.12
CA GLY A 29 -9.28 4.92 -2.03
C GLY A 29 -8.75 3.63 -2.69
N ARG A 30 -7.52 3.66 -3.23
CA ARG A 30 -6.87 2.49 -3.87
C ARG A 30 -6.13 1.60 -2.88
N TRP A 31 -5.78 2.15 -1.72
CA TRP A 31 -5.16 1.45 -0.62
C TRP A 31 -6.09 1.49 0.59
N ALA A 32 -6.04 0.42 1.38
CA ALA A 32 -6.76 0.31 2.63
C ALA A 32 -5.78 0.15 3.78
N LEU A 33 -6.21 0.45 5.00
CA LEU A 33 -5.46 0.03 6.18
C LEU A 33 -5.63 -1.46 6.40
N SER A 34 -4.52 -2.14 6.68
CA SER A 34 -4.52 -3.50 7.21
C SER A 34 -5.38 -3.58 8.48
N ALA A 35 -5.87 -4.78 8.78
CA ALA A 35 -6.70 -5.00 9.97
C ALA A 35 -6.01 -4.57 11.29
N THR A 36 -4.69 -4.71 11.36
CA THR A 36 -3.88 -4.28 12.52
C THR A 36 -3.51 -2.80 12.49
N ARG A 37 -3.82 -2.08 11.40
CA ARG A 37 -3.45 -0.68 11.14
C ARG A 37 -1.95 -0.42 11.06
N MET A 38 -1.11 -1.46 11.05
CA MET A 38 0.35 -1.35 11.01
C MET A 38 0.92 -1.33 9.58
N GLY A 39 0.06 -1.32 8.58
CA GLY A 39 0.44 -1.33 7.17
C GLY A 39 -0.72 -0.98 6.25
N LEU A 40 -0.38 -0.72 4.99
CA LEU A 40 -1.32 -0.47 3.90
C LEU A 40 -1.46 -1.73 3.04
N GLU A 41 -2.68 -2.03 2.62
CA GLU A 41 -3.00 -3.18 1.81
C GLU A 41 -3.71 -2.75 0.52
N ARG A 42 -3.45 -3.49 -0.56
CA ARG A 42 -4.14 -3.32 -1.83
C ARG A 42 -4.29 -4.66 -2.52
N LYS A 43 -5.52 -4.96 -2.94
CA LYS A 43 -5.82 -6.13 -3.77
C LYS A 43 -5.62 -5.77 -5.24
N PHE A 44 -4.86 -6.59 -5.95
CA PHE A 44 -4.73 -6.53 -7.41
C PHE A 44 -5.52 -7.67 -8.02
N GLU A 45 -6.42 -7.35 -8.94
CA GLU A 45 -7.22 -8.34 -9.67
C GLU A 45 -6.93 -8.21 -11.16
N PHE A 46 -6.66 -9.34 -11.80
CA PHE A 46 -6.36 -9.40 -13.22
C PHE A 46 -7.46 -10.19 -13.93
N LYS A 47 -7.92 -9.68 -15.08
CA LYS A 47 -8.95 -10.35 -15.89
C LYS A 47 -8.53 -11.77 -16.31
N THR A 48 -7.24 -12.00 -16.49
CA THR A 48 -6.70 -13.31 -16.90
C THR A 48 -5.39 -13.60 -16.19
N PHE A 49 -5.19 -14.85 -15.79
CA PHE A 49 -3.87 -15.38 -15.41
C PHE A 49 -3.04 -15.68 -16.67
N LYS A 50 -2.89 -14.71 -17.58
CA LYS A 50 -1.85 -14.85 -18.60
C LYS A 50 -0.53 -14.76 -17.86
N THR A 51 0.17 -15.88 -17.74
CA THR A 51 1.41 -16.01 -16.98
C THR A 51 2.35 -14.85 -17.26
N THR A 52 2.51 -14.47 -18.53
CA THR A 52 3.35 -13.32 -18.94
C THR A 52 2.96 -12.01 -18.28
N MET A 53 1.67 -11.69 -18.12
CA MET A 53 1.24 -10.43 -17.50
C MET A 53 1.44 -10.44 -15.99
N VAL A 54 1.13 -11.56 -15.33
CA VAL A 54 1.32 -11.68 -13.87
C VAL A 54 2.82 -11.71 -13.55
N CYS A 55 3.62 -12.46 -14.31
CA CYS A 55 5.08 -12.47 -14.18
C CYS A 55 5.68 -11.10 -14.44
N ALA A 56 5.29 -10.39 -15.50
CA ALA A 56 5.78 -9.04 -15.77
C ALA A 56 5.42 -8.04 -14.65
N PHE A 57 4.19 -8.13 -14.11
CA PHE A 57 3.80 -7.33 -12.95
C PHE A 57 4.66 -7.63 -11.73
N LEU A 58 4.85 -8.91 -11.39
CA LEU A 58 5.66 -9.32 -10.25
C LEU A 58 7.15 -8.98 -10.42
N GLU A 59 7.69 -9.11 -11.64
CA GLU A 59 9.06 -8.70 -11.98
C GLU A 59 9.25 -7.20 -11.82
N MET A 60 8.30 -6.38 -12.30
CA MET A 60 8.32 -4.93 -12.10
C MET A 60 8.33 -4.58 -10.61
N MET A 61 7.46 -5.21 -9.81
CA MET A 61 7.43 -5.00 -8.36
C MET A 61 8.74 -5.42 -7.69
N ALA A 62 9.34 -6.53 -8.11
CA ALA A 62 10.62 -7.01 -7.59
C ALA A 62 11.81 -6.12 -7.98
N VAL A 63 11.79 -5.49 -9.15
CA VAL A 63 12.79 -4.48 -9.52
C VAL A 63 12.62 -3.23 -8.66
N LEU A 64 11.40 -2.71 -8.54
CA LEU A 64 11.12 -1.51 -7.75
C LEU A 64 11.49 -1.68 -6.28
N SER A 65 11.25 -2.86 -5.70
CA SER A 65 11.64 -3.14 -4.31
C SER A 65 13.16 -3.14 -4.07
N ARG A 66 13.97 -3.35 -5.10
CA ARG A 66 15.45 -3.30 -5.02
C ARG A 66 16.01 -1.89 -5.18
N CYS A 67 15.24 -0.98 -5.74
CA CYS A 67 15.63 0.42 -5.93
C CYS A 67 15.28 1.30 -4.73
N TRP A 68 14.54 0.79 -3.75
CA TRP A 68 14.26 1.47 -2.49
C TRP A 68 15.41 1.21 -1.51
N VAL A 69 16.42 2.09 -1.55
CA VAL A 69 17.52 2.18 -0.58
C VAL A 69 17.44 3.53 0.11
#